data_AF-A0A415HVP7-F1
#
_entry.id   AF-A0A415HVP7-F1
#
_cell.length_a   1.000
_cell.length_b   1.000
_cell.length_c   1.000
_cell.angle_alpha   90.00
_cell.angle_beta   90.00
_cell.angle_gamma   90.00
#
_symmetry.space_group_name_H-M   'P 1'
#
loop_
_entity.id
_entity.type
_entity.pdbx_description
1 polymer ?
#
loop_
_entity_poly.entity_id
_entity_poly.type
_entity_poly.pdbx_seq_one_letter_code
_entity_poly.pdbx_strand_id
1 'polypeptide(L)'
;MRLIDADKLKHVIHCAYSDDLEILEKIDNQPTAFDLDKVVEQLETKETRATELKKKYISEYFKGKADAFEFAIKIVKEGGVE
;
A
#
# COMPACT_ATOMS: atom_id res chain seq x y z
N MET A 1 1.05 3.13 6.65
CA MET A 1 0.73 3.97 5.48
C MET A 1 -0.75 4.35 5.53
N ARG A 2 -1.08 5.62 5.31
CA ARG A 2 -2.46 6.11 5.23
C ARG A 2 -2.73 6.60 3.81
N LEU A 3 -3.98 6.53 3.37
CA LEU A 3 -4.39 7.00 2.04
C LEU A 3 -4.13 8.50 1.87
N ILE A 4 -4.10 9.23 2.98
CA ILE A 4 -3.81 10.64 3.07
C ILE A 4 -2.57 10.84 3.95
N ASP A 5 -1.84 11.93 3.69
CA ASP A 5 -0.82 12.42 4.59
C ASP A 5 -1.48 12.95 5.87
N ALA A 6 -1.53 12.10 6.89
CA ALA A 6 -2.20 12.41 8.14
C ALA A 6 -1.50 13.54 8.90
N ASP A 7 -0.19 13.71 8.74
CA ASP A 7 0.55 14.78 9.41
C ASP A 7 0.26 16.14 8.78
N LYS A 8 0.18 16.21 7.45
CA LYS A 8 -0.34 17.41 6.76
C LYS A 8 -1.77 17.71 7.15
N LEU A 9 -2.65 16.71 7.23
CA LEU A 9 -4.03 16.92 7.65
C LEU A 9 -4.11 17.47 9.09
N LYS A 10 -3.35 16.86 10.02
CA LYS A 10 -3.24 17.31 11.40
C LYS A 10 -2.75 18.76 11.49
N HIS A 11 -1.73 19.12 10.72
CA HIS A 11 -1.20 20.48 10.68
C HIS A 11 -2.24 21.50 10.20
N VAL A 12 -2.97 21.20 9.13
CA VAL A 12 -4.03 22.08 8.62
C VAL A 12 -5.15 22.26 9.65
N ILE A 13 -5.55 21.18 10.33
CA ILE A 13 -6.60 21.23 11.36
C ILE A 13 -6.16 22.05 12.58
N HIS A 14 -4.94 21.83 13.08
CA HIS A 14 -4.37 22.60 14.18
C HIS A 14 -4.27 24.10 13.84
N CYS A 15 -3.97 24.44 12.58
CA CYS A 15 -3.92 25.85 12.16
C CYS A 15 -5.32 26.49 12.03
N ALA A 16 -6.36 25.70 11.76
CA ALA A 16 -7.71 26.20 11.48
C ALA A 16 -8.66 26.13 12.69
N TYR A 17 -8.41 25.24 13.65
CA TYR A 17 -9.27 24.95 14.80
C TYR A 17 -8.45 24.87 16.10
N SER A 18 -9.09 25.12 17.26
CA SER A 18 -8.45 24.94 18.58
C SER A 18 -8.13 23.45 18.83
N ASP A 19 -7.02 23.18 19.53
CA ASP A 19 -6.57 21.85 19.92
C ASP A 19 -7.55 21.10 20.85
N ASP A 20 -8.51 21.82 21.43
CA ASP A 20 -9.47 21.31 22.44
C ASP A 20 -10.49 20.28 21.94
N LEU A 21 -10.53 19.97 20.64
CA LEU A 21 -11.59 19.14 20.04
C LEU A 21 -11.26 17.64 19.93
N GLU A 22 -10.12 17.18 20.47
CA GLU A 22 -9.63 15.78 20.38
C GLU A 22 -9.53 15.25 18.92
N ILE A 23 -9.56 16.14 17.93
CA ILE A 23 -9.63 15.77 16.50
C ILE A 23 -8.36 15.04 16.07
N LEU A 24 -7.20 15.48 16.57
CA LEU A 24 -5.90 14.87 16.23
C LEU A 24 -5.84 13.41 16.68
N GLU A 25 -6.31 13.10 17.89
CA GLU A 25 -6.38 11.73 18.41
C GLU A 25 -7.36 10.87 17.59
N LYS A 26 -8.51 11.43 17.22
CA LYS A 26 -9.47 10.72 16.37
C LYS A 26 -8.93 10.40 14.98
N ILE A 27 -8.09 11.26 14.41
CA ILE A 27 -7.36 11.00 13.16
C ILE A 27 -6.36 9.87 13.36
N ASP A 28 -5.62 9.89 14.47
CA ASP A 28 -4.64 8.84 14.78
C ASP A 28 -5.29 7.48 15.07
N ASN A 29 -6.52 7.45 15.55
CA ASN A 29 -7.29 6.23 15.74
C ASN A 29 -8.08 5.76 14.50
N GLN A 30 -8.08 6.53 13.40
CA GLN A 30 -8.76 6.07 12.19
C GLN A 30 -8.05 4.84 11.60
N PRO A 31 -8.82 3.80 11.21
CA PRO A 31 -8.28 2.67 10.49
C PRO A 31 -7.77 3.12 9.11
N THR A 32 -6.80 2.38 8.58
CA THR A 32 -6.38 2.57 7.19
C THR A 32 -7.50 2.15 6.25
N ALA A 33 -7.72 2.91 5.16
CA ALA A 33 -8.78 2.64 4.18
C ALA A 33 -8.65 1.28 3.47
N PHE A 34 -7.47 0.67 3.49
CA PHE A 34 -7.20 -0.65 2.96
C PHE A 34 -6.32 -1.44 3.93
N ASP A 35 -6.50 -2.76 3.88
CA ASP A 35 -5.72 -3.72 4.65
C ASP A 35 -4.46 -4.06 3.86
N LEU A 36 -3.31 -3.58 4.36
CA LEU A 36 -2.02 -3.73 3.69
C LEU A 36 -1.66 -5.20 3.50
N ASP A 37 -1.91 -6.03 4.52
CA ASP A 37 -1.57 -7.45 4.50
C ASP A 37 -2.41 -8.17 3.44
N LYS A 38 -3.71 -7.86 3.34
CA LYS A 38 -4.56 -8.41 2.28
C LYS A 38 -4.14 -7.97 0.88
N VAL A 39 -3.66 -6.74 0.71
CA VAL A 39 -3.16 -6.27 -0.60
C VAL A 39 -1.90 -7.03 -0.99
N VAL A 40 -0.96 -7.19 -0.05
CA VAL A 40 0.27 -7.95 -0.25
C VAL A 40 -0.06 -9.43 -0.58
N GLU A 41 -0.95 -10.08 0.17
CA GLU A 41 -1.36 -11.46 -0.06
C GLU A 41 -1.96 -11.66 -1.47
N GLN A 42 -2.82 -10.74 -1.91
CA GLN A 42 -3.40 -10.77 -3.26
C GLN A 42 -2.33 -10.63 -4.36
N LEU A 43 -1.31 -9.82 -4.12
CA LEU A 43 -0.21 -9.64 -5.07
C LEU A 43 0.71 -10.87 -5.10
N GLU A 44 1.09 -11.42 -3.95
CA GLU A 44 1.91 -12.64 -3.82
C GLU A 44 1.22 -13.85 -4.49
N THR A 45 -0.11 -13.96 -4.36
CA THR A 45 -0.89 -14.99 -5.06
C THR A 45 -0.81 -14.84 -6.59
N LYS A 46 -0.87 -13.60 -7.10
CA LYS A 46 -0.78 -13.32 -8.54
C LYS A 46 0.65 -13.52 -9.07
N GLU A 47 1.65 -13.16 -8.28
CA GLU A 47 3.07 -13.35 -8.56
C GLU A 47 3.40 -14.85 -8.68
N THR A 48 2.97 -15.66 -7.71
CA THR A 48 3.11 -17.12 -7.72
C THR A 48 2.52 -17.71 -9.01
N ARG A 49 1.28 -17.33 -9.35
CA ARG A 49 0.62 -17.80 -10.58
C ARG A 49 1.39 -17.38 -11.85
N ALA A 50 1.94 -16.16 -11.89
CA ALA A 50 2.75 -15.72 -13.03
C ALA A 50 4.05 -16.54 -13.14
N THR A 51 4.71 -16.81 -12.02
CA THR A 51 5.93 -17.63 -11.95
C THR A 51 5.68 -19.07 -12.38
N GLU A 52 4.54 -19.67 -12.02
CA GLU A 52 4.15 -21.00 -12.49
C GLU A 52 3.90 -21.04 -14.01
N LEU A 53 3.19 -20.05 -14.55
CA LEU A 53 2.93 -19.93 -15.98
C LEU A 53 4.21 -19.67 -16.78
N LYS A 54 5.15 -18.90 -16.21
CA LYS A 54 6.50 -18.71 -16.78
C LYS A 54 7.21 -20.05 -16.94
N LYS A 55 7.22 -20.89 -15.90
CA LYS A 55 7.84 -22.23 -15.95
C LYS A 55 7.15 -23.14 -16.96
N LYS A 56 5.80 -23.13 -16.99
CA LYS A 56 5.01 -24.00 -17.88
C LYS A 56 5.18 -23.67 -19.37
N TYR A 57 5.23 -22.39 -19.71
CA TYR A 57 5.22 -21.94 -21.10
C TYR A 57 6.56 -21.37 -21.60
N ILE A 58 7.58 -21.28 -20.74
CA ILE A 58 8.90 -20.67 -21.02
C ILE A 58 8.71 -19.32 -21.74
N SER A 59 7.85 -18.47 -21.16
CA SER A 59 7.39 -17.24 -21.81
C SER A 59 7.97 -16.01 -21.12
N GLU A 60 8.62 -15.14 -21.89
CA GLU A 60 9.10 -13.84 -21.42
C GLU A 60 7.97 -12.93 -20.94
N TYR A 61 6.77 -13.07 -21.50
CA TYR A 61 5.59 -12.35 -21.03
C TYR A 61 5.30 -12.67 -19.55
N PHE A 62 5.32 -13.95 -19.18
CA PHE A 62 5.09 -14.35 -17.78
C PHE A 62 6.28 -14.05 -16.87
N LYS A 63 7.50 -13.95 -17.43
CA LYS A 63 8.67 -13.40 -16.70
C LYS A 63 8.43 -11.94 -16.32
N GLY A 64 8.16 -11.07 -17.30
CA GLY A 64 7.90 -9.65 -17.02
C GLY A 64 6.70 -9.44 -16.09
N LYS A 65 5.68 -10.30 -16.18
CA LYS A 65 4.54 -10.27 -15.27
C LYS A 65 4.90 -10.62 -13.82
N ALA A 66 5.75 -11.63 -13.61
CA ALA A 66 6.22 -11.99 -12.27
C ALA A 66 7.08 -10.86 -11.67
N ASP A 67 8.04 -10.35 -12.46
CA ASP A 67 8.93 -9.25 -12.05
C ASP A 67 8.12 -7.98 -11.69
N ALA A 68 7.04 -7.69 -12.44
CA ALA A 68 6.15 -6.57 -12.15
C ALA A 68 5.39 -6.74 -10.82
N PHE A 69 4.96 -7.96 -10.48
CA PHE A 69 4.30 -8.19 -9.19
C PHE A 69 5.28 -8.11 -8.02
N GLU A 70 6.49 -8.62 -8.16
CA GLU A 70 7.56 -8.47 -7.16
C GLU A 70 7.82 -6.99 -6.88
N PHE A 71 7.96 -6.18 -7.93
CA PHE A 71 8.16 -4.74 -7.81
C PHE A 71 6.94 -4.04 -7.15
N ALA A 72 5.72 -4.41 -7.52
CA ALA A 72 4.51 -3.87 -6.92
C ALA A 72 4.42 -4.20 -5.42
N ILE A 73 4.78 -5.42 -5.01
CA ILE A 73 4.83 -5.83 -3.60
C ILE A 73 5.82 -4.95 -2.82
N LYS A 74 7.00 -4.71 -3.40
CA LYS A 74 8.03 -3.86 -2.79
C LYS A 74 7.49 -2.43 -2.58
N ILE A 75 6.91 -1.82 -3.61
CA ILE A 75 6.29 -0.48 -3.52
C ILE A 75 5.25 -0.43 -2.40
N VAL A 76 4.36 -1.42 -2.32
CA VAL A 76 3.30 -1.44 -1.31
C VAL A 76 3.88 -1.56 0.11
N LYS A 77 4.90 -2.39 0.30
CA LYS A 77 5.60 -2.58 1.59
C LYS A 77 6.37 -1.33 2.01
N GLU A 78 7.01 -0.63 1.07
CA GLU A 78 7.76 0.62 1.30
C GLU A 78 6.83 1.84 1.41
N GLY A 79 5.56 1.66 1.09
CA GLY A 79 4.56 2.70 1.19
C GLY A 79 4.56 3.71 0.04
N GLY A 80 5.12 3.34 -1.11
CA GLY A 80 5.20 4.20 -2.28
C GLY A 80 6.03 5.47 -2.08
N VAL A 81 6.91 5.47 -1.06
CA VAL A 81 7.87 6.55 -0.82
C VAL A 81 9.17 6.17 -1.53
N GLU A 82 9.47 6.85 -2.63
CA GLU A 82 10.83 6.90 -3.20
C GLU A 82 11.70 7.90 -2.42
#